data_AF-A0A8H5SHD2-F1
#
_entry.id   AF-A0A8H5SHD2-F1
#
_cell.length_a   1.000
_cell.length_b   1.000
_cell.length_c   1.000
_cell.angle_alpha   90.00
_cell.angle_beta   90.00
_cell.angle_gamma   90.00
#
_symmetry.space_group_name_H-M   'P 1'
#
loop_
_entity.id
_entity.type
_entity.pdbx_description
1 polymer ?
#
loop_
_entity_poly.entity_id
_entity_poly.type
_entity_poly.pdbx_seq_one_letter_code
_entity_poly.pdbx_strand_id
1 'polypeptide(L)'
;MVEEALQDDIKNEEREIQKVKDALAKTEKSSKKKSGPLKSLEDRLFRLFSTDHVQYCCYATCPTTYVEFYAPEDSSPSPDGSGRRDPMEGHVYLIFGDACNIDPFVRPKYPSTKFHQLKINRGRRTVEVQFFHDHFLVLRMPRDIVFSHQGIQPPMDAPQFFTYYGIDEDYKAPEDRREEKAKRRRSASPQ
;
A
#
# COMPACT_ATOMS: atom_id res chain seq x y z
N MET A 1 -20.95 -22.18 -6.72
CA MET A 1 -21.19 -20.73 -6.87
C MET A 1 -20.36 -19.90 -5.90
N VAL A 2 -20.42 -20.10 -4.57
CA VAL A 2 -19.59 -19.32 -3.61
C VAL A 2 -18.09 -19.60 -3.75
N GLU A 3 -17.68 -20.85 -3.88
CA GLU A 3 -16.25 -21.21 -4.08
C GLU A 3 -15.66 -20.70 -5.39
N GLU A 4 -16.47 -20.60 -6.45
CA GLU A 4 -16.03 -20.16 -7.78
C GLU A 4 -15.78 -18.64 -7.78
N ALA A 5 -16.68 -17.86 -7.17
CA ALA A 5 -16.49 -16.43 -6.97
C ALA A 5 -15.25 -16.13 -6.12
N LEU A 6 -15.05 -16.90 -5.03
CA LEU A 6 -13.86 -16.77 -4.18
C LEU A 6 -12.56 -17.05 -4.95
N GLN A 7 -12.55 -18.08 -5.80
CA GLN A 7 -11.39 -18.39 -6.64
C GLN A 7 -11.08 -17.29 -7.65
N ASP A 8 -12.11 -16.65 -8.22
CA ASP A 8 -11.90 -15.56 -9.17
C ASP A 8 -11.40 -14.28 -8.50
N ASP A 9 -11.87 -13.99 -7.28
CA ASP A 9 -11.33 -12.89 -6.46
C ASP A 9 -9.86 -13.14 -6.10
N ILE A 10 -9.51 -14.37 -5.68
CA ILE A 10 -8.11 -14.75 -5.41
C ILE A 10 -7.23 -14.56 -6.66
N LYS A 11 -7.68 -15.01 -7.84
CA LYS A 11 -6.93 -14.81 -9.09
C LYS A 11 -6.75 -13.33 -9.43
N ASN A 12 -7.76 -12.50 -9.16
CA ASN A 12 -7.68 -11.06 -9.38
C ASN A 12 -6.65 -10.40 -8.46
N GLU A 13 -6.66 -10.75 -7.18
CA GLU A 13 -5.66 -10.34 -6.20
C GLU A 13 -4.25 -10.76 -6.63
N GLU A 14 -4.05 -12.02 -6.98
CA GLU A 14 -2.76 -12.56 -7.41
C GLU A 14 -2.13 -11.79 -8.57
N ARG A 15 -2.96 -11.39 -9.56
CA ARG A 15 -2.50 -10.60 -10.70
C ARG A 15 -1.92 -9.24 -10.27
N GLU A 16 -2.59 -8.55 -9.36
CA GLU A 16 -2.13 -7.24 -8.86
C GLU A 16 -0.92 -7.39 -7.94
N ILE A 17 -0.95 -8.40 -7.06
CA ILE A 17 0.17 -8.78 -6.19
C ILE A 17 1.43 -9.06 -7.02
N GLN A 18 1.30 -9.74 -8.17
CA GLN A 18 2.44 -10.06 -9.02
C GLN A 18 3.15 -8.80 -9.54
N LYS A 19 2.42 -7.73 -9.84
CA LYS A 19 3.02 -6.44 -10.26
C LYS A 19 3.92 -5.87 -9.16
N VAL A 20 3.47 -5.93 -7.91
CA VAL A 20 4.22 -5.47 -6.74
C VAL A 20 5.44 -6.35 -6.50
N LYS A 21 5.28 -7.69 -6.56
CA LYS A 21 6.39 -8.66 -6.43
C LYS A 21 7.46 -8.46 -7.51
N ASP A 22 7.07 -8.23 -8.76
CA ASP A 22 8.00 -7.97 -9.86
C ASP A 22 8.78 -6.68 -9.64
N ALA A 23 8.13 -5.62 -9.15
CA ALA A 23 8.79 -4.36 -8.81
C ALA A 23 9.76 -4.52 -7.62
N LEU A 24 9.37 -5.32 -6.62
CA LEU A 24 10.23 -5.62 -5.47
C LEU A 24 11.48 -6.40 -5.92
N ALA A 25 11.31 -7.45 -6.72
CA ALA A 25 12.43 -8.24 -7.26
C ALA A 25 13.37 -7.39 -8.12
N LYS A 26 12.85 -6.43 -8.90
CA LYS A 26 13.66 -5.46 -9.65
C LYS A 26 14.46 -4.55 -8.71
N THR A 27 13.86 -4.15 -7.60
CA THR A 27 14.50 -3.29 -6.59
C THR A 27 15.62 -4.04 -5.86
N GLU A 28 15.41 -5.31 -5.52
CA GLU A 28 16.42 -6.17 -4.89
C GLU A 28 17.63 -6.43 -5.79
N LYS A 29 17.40 -6.61 -7.10
CA LYS A 29 18.47 -6.79 -8.10
C LYS A 29 19.22 -5.50 -8.40
N SER A 30 18.63 -4.34 -8.12
CA SER A 30 19.25 -3.04 -8.35
C SER A 30 20.22 -2.70 -7.22
N SER A 31 21.44 -2.27 -7.57
CA SER A 31 22.35 -1.74 -6.55
C SER A 31 21.76 -0.47 -5.92
N LYS A 32 21.73 -0.40 -4.58
CA LYS A 32 21.25 0.76 -3.79
C LYS A 32 21.80 2.13 -4.23
N LYS A 33 22.94 2.15 -4.94
CA LYS A 33 23.56 3.38 -5.49
C LYS A 33 22.83 3.97 -6.71
N LYS A 34 21.94 3.22 -7.38
CA LYS A 34 21.26 3.68 -8.61
C LYS A 34 19.83 4.19 -8.39
N SER A 35 19.22 3.94 -7.23
CA SER A 35 17.88 4.44 -6.95
C SER A 35 17.94 5.87 -6.42
N GLY A 36 17.17 6.76 -7.06
CA GLY A 36 16.92 8.10 -6.55
C GLY A 36 16.16 8.07 -5.21
N PRO A 37 16.03 9.23 -4.54
CA PRO A 37 15.18 9.35 -3.36
C PRO A 37 13.72 9.06 -3.71
N LEU A 38 12.98 8.49 -2.76
CA LEU A 38 11.53 8.28 -2.89
C LEU A 38 10.79 9.63 -2.92
N LYS A 39 9.78 9.76 -3.78
CA LYS A 39 8.87 10.93 -3.86
C LYS A 39 7.96 11.02 -2.65
N SER A 40 7.39 12.18 -2.32
CA SER A 40 6.47 12.31 -1.16
C SER A 40 5.34 11.25 -1.17
N LEU A 41 4.88 10.89 0.03
CA LEU A 41 3.67 10.07 0.23
C LEU A 41 2.44 10.92 0.59
N GLU A 42 2.63 12.21 0.81
CA GLU A 42 1.53 13.15 1.09
C GLU A 42 0.45 13.07 0.01
N ASP A 43 -0.80 12.97 0.47
CA ASP A 43 -2.01 12.83 -0.34
C ASP A 43 -2.02 11.60 -1.26
N ARG A 44 -1.30 10.53 -0.89
CA ARG A 44 -1.25 9.30 -1.69
C ARG A 44 -2.01 8.17 -1.04
N LEU A 45 -2.85 7.55 -1.85
CA LEU A 45 -3.65 6.38 -1.53
C LEU A 45 -3.09 5.16 -2.25
N PHE A 46 -2.88 4.08 -1.51
CA PHE A 46 -2.45 2.79 -2.04
C PHE A 46 -3.57 1.78 -1.83
N ARG A 47 -4.11 1.26 -2.92
CA ARG A 47 -5.03 0.12 -2.88
C ARG A 47 -4.25 -1.12 -2.44
N LEU A 48 -4.81 -1.86 -1.51
CA LEU A 48 -4.17 -2.98 -0.84
C LEU A 48 -4.74 -4.31 -1.33
N PHE A 49 -3.85 -5.19 -1.77
CA PHE A 49 -4.19 -6.51 -2.32
C PHE A 49 -3.66 -7.63 -1.41
N SER A 50 -4.48 -8.63 -1.07
CA SER A 50 -4.14 -9.75 -0.19
C SER A 50 -5.05 -10.96 -0.42
N THR A 51 -4.46 -12.08 -0.85
CA THR A 51 -5.16 -13.36 -0.98
C THR A 51 -5.60 -13.90 0.38
N ASP A 52 -4.79 -13.70 1.42
CA ASP A 52 -5.14 -14.10 2.80
C ASP A 52 -6.40 -13.36 3.26
N HIS A 53 -6.49 -12.06 2.94
CA HIS A 53 -7.68 -11.27 3.29
C HIS A 53 -8.93 -11.81 2.59
N VAL A 54 -8.85 -12.08 1.29
CA VAL A 54 -9.98 -12.66 0.54
C VAL A 54 -10.39 -14.01 1.11
N GLN A 55 -9.43 -14.86 1.49
CA GLN A 55 -9.70 -16.19 2.02
C GLN A 55 -10.33 -16.17 3.42
N TYR A 56 -9.85 -15.31 4.33
CA TYR A 56 -10.21 -15.38 5.75
C TYR A 56 -11.21 -14.31 6.21
N CYS A 57 -11.46 -13.27 5.41
CA CYS A 57 -12.39 -12.21 5.76
C CYS A 57 -13.71 -12.38 4.97
N CYS A 58 -14.80 -12.71 5.68
CA CYS A 58 -16.11 -13.04 5.10
C CYS A 58 -16.80 -11.92 4.30
N TYR A 59 -16.28 -10.68 4.34
CA TYR A 59 -16.84 -9.51 3.66
C TYR A 59 -15.88 -8.94 2.59
N ALA A 60 -14.99 -9.77 2.04
CA ALA A 60 -13.98 -9.35 1.06
C ALA A 60 -14.54 -8.73 -0.24
N THR A 61 -15.85 -8.80 -0.47
CA THR A 61 -16.51 -8.12 -1.60
C THR A 61 -16.68 -6.60 -1.39
N CYS A 62 -16.30 -6.06 -0.22
CA CYS A 62 -16.27 -4.62 0.02
C CYS A 62 -15.01 -3.97 -0.59
N PRO A 63 -15.14 -2.96 -1.46
CA PRO A 63 -14.04 -2.43 -2.27
C PRO A 63 -13.02 -1.56 -1.52
N THR A 64 -13.15 -1.38 -0.21
CA THR A 64 -12.38 -0.40 0.57
C THR A 64 -11.27 -1.07 1.37
N THR A 65 -10.25 -1.56 0.66
CA THR A 65 -8.98 -1.99 1.25
C THR A 65 -7.87 -1.10 0.72
N TYR A 66 -7.48 -0.09 1.50
CA TYR A 66 -6.45 0.86 1.12
C TYR A 66 -5.71 1.45 2.32
N VAL A 67 -4.56 2.04 2.06
CA VAL A 67 -3.85 2.90 3.03
C VAL A 67 -3.64 4.27 2.40
N GLU A 68 -3.95 5.31 3.15
CA GLU A 68 -3.67 6.69 2.76
C GLU A 68 -2.65 7.30 3.71
N PHE A 69 -1.86 8.25 3.20
CA PHE A 69 -0.89 8.99 3.98
C PHE A 69 -1.08 10.49 3.78
N TYR A 70 -0.97 11.25 4.87
CA TYR A 70 -1.18 12.69 4.88
C TYR A 70 -0.27 13.37 5.91
N ALA A 71 -0.15 14.69 5.81
CA ALA A 71 0.59 15.50 6.77
C ALA A 71 -0.20 15.60 8.10
N PRO A 72 0.44 15.49 9.29
CA PRO A 72 -0.26 15.65 10.56
C PRO A 72 -0.96 17.01 10.65
N GLU A 73 -2.18 17.07 11.20
CA GLU A 73 -2.96 18.31 11.30
C GLU A 73 -2.22 19.44 12.05
N ASP A 74 -1.41 19.08 13.06
CA ASP A 74 -0.61 20.01 13.85
C ASP A 74 0.81 20.26 13.28
N SER A 75 1.10 19.78 12.07
CA SER A 75 2.39 20.03 11.43
C SER A 75 2.45 21.46 10.90
N SER A 76 3.05 22.37 11.67
CA SER A 76 3.54 23.62 11.11
C SER A 76 4.62 23.26 10.07
N PRO A 77 4.52 23.72 8.81
CA PRO A 77 5.58 23.50 7.83
C PRO A 77 6.89 24.00 8.42
N SER A 78 7.90 23.12 8.46
CA SER A 78 9.20 23.44 9.03
C SER A 78 9.71 24.74 8.38
N PRO A 79 9.86 25.86 9.12
CA PRO A 79 10.16 27.17 8.53
C PRO A 79 11.60 27.27 8.00
N ASP A 80 12.38 26.20 8.14
CA ASP A 80 13.80 26.21 7.90
C ASP A 80 14.10 25.15 6.85
N GLY A 81 14.72 25.56 5.75
CA GLY A 81 15.19 24.74 4.62
C GLY A 81 16.26 23.69 5.00
N SER A 82 16.20 23.19 6.23
CA SER A 82 17.02 22.18 6.90
C SER A 82 17.01 20.80 6.23
N GLY A 83 16.15 20.57 5.24
CA GLY A 83 16.02 19.27 4.57
C GLY A 83 15.54 18.14 5.50
N ARG A 84 15.02 18.47 6.69
CA ARG A 84 14.28 17.51 7.51
C ARG A 84 13.03 17.11 6.74
N ARG A 85 12.81 15.79 6.64
CA ARG A 85 11.57 15.25 6.07
C ARG A 85 10.47 15.45 7.10
N ASP A 86 9.38 16.07 6.67
CA ASP A 86 8.24 16.27 7.54
C ASP A 86 7.65 14.92 7.95
N PRO A 87 7.21 14.80 9.23
CA PRO A 87 6.51 13.62 9.68
C PRO A 87 5.21 13.46 8.91
N MET A 88 4.76 12.21 8.79
CA MET A 88 3.51 11.87 8.14
C MET A 88 2.69 10.95 9.03
N GLU A 89 1.39 10.98 8.86
CA GLU A 89 0.44 10.03 9.42
C GLU A 89 -0.21 9.22 8.30
N GLY A 90 -1.07 8.29 8.67
CA GLY A 90 -1.89 7.58 7.70
C GLY A 90 -3.00 6.77 8.34
N HIS A 91 -3.96 6.40 7.52
CA HIS A 91 -5.07 5.53 7.91
C HIS A 91 -5.08 4.29 7.04
N VAL A 92 -5.27 3.15 7.67
CA VAL A 92 -5.48 1.87 6.98
C VAL A 92 -6.95 1.54 7.06
N TYR A 93 -7.60 1.39 5.92
CA TYR A 93 -9.01 1.01 5.80
C TYR A 93 -9.11 -0.46 5.38
N LEU A 94 -9.90 -1.24 6.12
CA LEU A 94 -10.22 -2.64 5.78
C LEU A 94 -11.73 -2.88 5.94
N ILE A 95 -12.39 -3.35 4.89
CA ILE A 95 -13.81 -3.77 4.85
C ILE A 95 -14.81 -2.68 5.29
N PHE A 96 -14.86 -2.36 6.59
CA PHE A 96 -15.75 -1.38 7.22
C PHE A 96 -14.93 -0.41 8.09
N GLY A 97 -14.52 0.72 7.51
CA GLY A 97 -13.88 1.82 8.24
C GLY A 97 -12.39 1.62 8.54
N ASP A 98 -11.91 2.42 9.49
CA ASP A 98 -10.49 2.46 9.88
C ASP A 98 -10.08 1.17 10.61
N ALA A 99 -9.22 0.38 9.99
CA ALA A 99 -8.56 -0.74 10.66
C ALA A 99 -7.56 -0.23 11.72
N CYS A 100 -6.75 0.76 11.37
CA CYS A 100 -5.86 1.41 12.33
C CYS A 100 -5.33 2.75 11.81
N ASN A 101 -4.89 3.57 12.77
CA ASN A 101 -4.25 4.85 12.50
C ASN A 101 -2.75 4.70 12.71
N ILE A 102 -1.97 5.05 11.70
CA ILE A 102 -0.51 5.06 11.73
C ILE A 102 -0.07 6.35 12.41
N ASP A 103 0.67 6.22 13.51
CA ASP A 103 1.20 7.36 14.25
C ASP A 103 2.25 8.12 13.41
N PRO A 104 2.53 9.39 13.72
CA PRO A 104 3.57 10.18 13.06
C PRO A 104 4.88 9.41 12.86
N PHE A 105 5.31 9.29 11.61
CA PHE A 105 6.56 8.63 11.25
C PHE A 105 7.32 9.39 10.16
N VAL A 106 8.64 9.16 10.12
CA VAL A 106 9.49 9.67 9.05
C VAL A 106 9.87 8.53 8.13
N ARG A 107 9.37 8.56 6.89
CA ARG A 107 9.67 7.56 5.89
C ARG A 107 11.17 7.49 5.55
N PRO A 108 11.71 6.31 5.18
CA PRO A 108 13.02 6.20 4.55
C PRO A 108 13.19 7.14 3.35
N LYS A 109 14.40 7.70 3.19
CA LYS A 109 14.74 8.57 2.05
C LYS A 109 14.82 7.81 0.73
N TYR A 110 15.32 6.58 0.79
CA TYR A 110 15.63 5.76 -0.36
C TYR A 110 14.82 4.47 -0.29
N PRO A 111 14.55 3.84 -1.45
CA PRO A 111 14.01 2.49 -1.51
C PRO A 111 14.73 1.54 -0.55
N SER A 112 13.94 0.84 0.25
CA SER A 112 14.40 -0.12 1.23
C SER A 112 13.73 -1.46 0.99
N THR A 113 14.53 -2.51 0.92
CA THR A 113 14.04 -3.89 0.95
C THR A 113 13.78 -4.38 2.37
N LYS A 114 14.00 -3.54 3.39
CA LYS A 114 13.71 -3.88 4.78
C LYS A 114 12.31 -3.40 5.16
N PHE A 115 11.66 -4.17 6.02
CA PHE A 115 10.46 -3.74 6.70
C PHE A 115 10.80 -2.69 7.78
N HIS A 116 9.96 -1.67 7.86
CA HIS A 116 10.01 -0.62 8.86
C HIS A 116 8.79 -0.78 9.78
N GLN A 117 9.05 -0.88 11.08
CA GLN A 117 7.98 -0.94 12.07
C GLN A 117 7.41 0.45 12.29
N LEU A 118 6.11 0.59 12.04
CA LEU A 118 5.36 1.81 12.29
C LEU A 118 4.46 1.57 13.49
N LYS A 119 4.43 2.55 14.40
CA LYS A 119 3.53 2.53 15.54
C LYS A 119 2.12 2.89 15.06
N ILE A 120 1.12 2.27 15.67
CA ILE A 120 -0.29 2.54 15.38
C ILE A 120 -1.07 2.80 16.67
N ASN A 121 -2.18 3.50 16.53
CA ASN A 121 -3.17 3.75 17.57
C ASN A 121 -2.51 4.31 18.86
N ARG A 122 -1.69 5.36 18.72
CA ARG A 122 -0.95 6.03 19.80
C ARG A 122 0.07 5.11 20.48
N GLY A 123 0.81 4.34 19.69
CA GLY A 123 1.89 3.48 20.13
C GLY A 123 1.46 2.16 20.77
N ARG A 124 0.18 1.81 20.69
CA ARG A 124 -0.36 0.61 21.35
C ARG A 124 0.05 -0.68 20.64
N ARG A 125 0.24 -0.62 19.32
CA ARG A 125 0.62 -1.76 18.48
C ARG A 125 1.54 -1.30 17.37
N THR A 126 1.97 -2.22 16.52
CA THR A 126 2.81 -1.94 15.36
C THR A 126 2.35 -2.68 14.11
N VAL A 127 2.55 -2.06 12.96
CA VAL A 127 2.52 -2.70 11.64
C VAL A 127 3.90 -2.62 11.00
N GLU A 128 4.15 -3.42 9.97
CA GLU A 128 5.41 -3.36 9.22
C GLU A 128 5.17 -2.90 7.79
N VAL A 129 5.92 -1.89 7.33
CA VAL A 129 5.81 -1.38 5.97
C VAL A 129 7.16 -1.42 5.27
N GLN A 130 7.18 -1.94 4.04
CA GLN A 130 8.34 -1.94 3.17
C GLN A 130 8.16 -0.87 2.09
N PHE A 131 8.92 0.21 2.20
CA PHE A 131 8.95 1.32 1.24
C PHE A 131 10.06 1.09 0.21
N PHE A 132 9.76 0.32 -0.84
CA PHE A 132 10.75 -0.10 -1.83
C PHE A 132 10.58 0.58 -3.20
N HIS A 133 9.47 1.29 -3.44
CA HIS A 133 9.21 1.97 -4.70
C HIS A 133 8.31 3.18 -4.49
N ASP A 134 8.29 4.11 -5.44
CA ASP A 134 7.42 5.28 -5.37
C ASP A 134 5.94 4.86 -5.38
N HIS A 135 5.56 3.98 -6.30
CA HIS A 135 4.16 3.56 -6.55
C HIS A 135 3.76 2.24 -5.91
N PHE A 136 4.66 1.60 -5.16
CA PHE A 136 4.39 0.29 -4.56
C PHE A 136 4.93 0.20 -3.14
N LEU A 137 4.19 -0.52 -2.29
CA LEU A 137 4.61 -0.85 -0.94
C LEU A 137 4.16 -2.28 -0.56
N VAL A 138 4.75 -2.82 0.50
CA VAL A 138 4.23 -4.02 1.17
C VAL A 138 3.90 -3.65 2.61
N LEU A 139 2.69 -3.95 3.05
CA LEU A 139 2.20 -3.75 4.40
C LEU A 139 1.97 -5.12 5.04
N ARG A 140 2.53 -5.39 6.22
CA ARG A 140 2.25 -6.57 7.02
C ARG A 140 1.53 -6.16 8.29
N MET A 141 0.37 -6.78 8.51
CA MET A 141 -0.49 -6.50 9.65
C MET A 141 -0.67 -7.75 10.51
N PRO A 142 -0.49 -7.63 11.84
CA PRO A 142 -0.88 -8.67 12.78
C PRO A 142 -2.36 -9.07 12.66
N ARG A 143 -2.63 -10.38 12.80
CA ARG A 143 -3.98 -10.97 12.76
C ARG A 143 -4.97 -10.26 13.69
N ASP A 144 -4.55 -9.98 14.92
CA ASP A 144 -5.39 -9.35 15.95
C ASP A 144 -5.79 -7.90 15.62
N ILE A 145 -5.11 -7.23 14.69
CA ILE A 145 -5.51 -5.93 14.15
C ILE A 145 -6.50 -6.12 13.00
N VAL A 146 -6.26 -7.07 12.09
CA VAL A 146 -7.15 -7.32 10.94
C VAL A 146 -8.57 -7.70 11.39
N PHE A 147 -8.68 -8.50 12.45
CA PHE A 147 -9.97 -8.97 12.97
C PHE A 147 -10.55 -8.09 14.10
N SER A 148 -9.84 -7.08 14.61
CA SER A 148 -10.33 -6.32 15.78
C SER A 148 -11.67 -5.62 15.54
N HIS A 149 -11.94 -5.22 14.30
CA HIS A 149 -13.15 -4.49 13.92
C HIS A 149 -14.28 -5.39 13.42
N GLN A 150 -13.99 -6.66 13.12
CA GLN A 150 -15.00 -7.58 12.59
C GLN A 150 -15.90 -8.15 13.69
N GLY A 151 -15.53 -8.01 14.97
CA GLY A 151 -16.28 -8.61 16.09
C GLY A 151 -16.32 -10.15 16.05
N ILE A 152 -15.52 -10.76 15.17
CA ILE A 152 -15.45 -12.19 14.92
C ILE A 152 -14.09 -12.68 15.40
N GLN A 153 -14.05 -13.86 16.04
CA GLN A 153 -12.78 -14.48 16.37
C GLN A 153 -12.06 -14.91 15.08
N PRO A 154 -10.76 -14.61 14.93
CA PRO A 154 -10.00 -15.05 13.77
C PRO A 154 -10.12 -16.58 13.60
N PRO A 155 -10.30 -17.08 12.37
CA PRO A 155 -10.20 -18.51 12.09
C PRO A 155 -8.88 -19.08 12.62
N MET A 156 -8.90 -20.33 13.13
CA MET A 156 -7.71 -20.94 13.73
C MET A 156 -6.57 -21.11 12.72
N ASP A 157 -6.91 -21.37 11.47
CA ASP A 157 -6.03 -21.55 10.33
C ASP A 157 -5.59 -20.24 9.67
N ALA A 158 -6.14 -19.09 10.08
CA ALA A 158 -5.70 -17.79 9.58
C ALA A 158 -4.21 -17.52 9.91
N PRO A 159 -3.47 -16.79 9.05
CA PRO A 159 -2.06 -16.50 9.28
C PRO A 159 -1.86 -15.54 10.46
N GLN A 160 -0.69 -15.62 11.11
CA GLN A 160 -0.34 -14.69 12.19
C GLN A 160 -0.17 -13.24 11.69
N PHE A 161 0.25 -13.09 10.43
CA PHE A 161 0.41 -11.82 9.75
C PHE A 161 -0.24 -11.91 8.38
N PHE A 162 -1.06 -10.91 8.06
CA PHE A 162 -1.61 -10.72 6.72
C PHE A 162 -0.67 -9.82 5.95
N THR A 163 -0.35 -10.21 4.71
CA THR A 163 0.52 -9.42 3.83
C THR A 163 -0.31 -8.76 2.75
N TYR A 164 -0.30 -7.43 2.74
CA TYR A 164 -0.95 -6.60 1.75
C TYR A 164 0.08 -5.99 0.82
N TYR A 165 -0.22 -6.04 -0.48
CA TYR A 165 0.60 -5.48 -1.54
C TYR A 165 -0.09 -4.20 -2.02
N GLY A 166 0.56 -3.06 -1.80
CA GLY A 166 0.01 -1.74 -2.09
C GLY A 166 0.37 -1.25 -3.48
N ILE A 167 -0.62 -0.79 -4.23
CA ILE A 167 -0.45 -0.10 -5.52
C ILE A 167 -1.05 1.30 -5.38
N ASP A 168 -0.24 2.32 -5.64
CA ASP A 168 -0.69 3.71 -5.71
C ASP A 168 -1.83 3.86 -6.71
N GLU A 169 -2.92 4.51 -6.32
CA GLU A 169 -4.10 4.70 -7.15
C GLU A 169 -3.78 5.45 -8.46
N ASP A 170 -2.81 6.37 -8.42
CA ASP A 170 -2.35 7.11 -9.61
C ASP A 170 -1.35 6.34 -10.48
N TYR A 171 -1.05 5.08 -10.14
CA TYR A 171 -0.14 4.26 -10.92
C TYR A 171 -0.75 3.91 -12.29
N LYS A 172 -0.13 4.44 -13.35
CA LYS A 172 -0.38 4.02 -14.73
C LYS A 172 0.74 3.10 -15.21
N ALA A 173 0.38 1.91 -15.70
CA ALA A 173 1.37 0.98 -16.23
C ALA A 173 2.11 1.62 -17.43
N PRO A 174 3.38 1.22 -17.67
CA PRO A 174 4.15 1.76 -18.79
C PRO A 174 3.48 1.56 -20.16
N GLU A 175 2.73 0.46 -20.31
CA GLU A 175 1.97 0.13 -21.53
C GLU A 175 0.81 1.11 -21.72
N ASP A 176 0.01 1.35 -20.68
CA ASP A 176 -1.09 2.34 -20.70
C ASP A 176 -0.57 3.73 -21.06
N ARG A 177 0.59 4.13 -20.51
CA ARG A 177 1.21 5.42 -20.84
C ARG A 177 1.67 5.52 -22.29
N ARG A 178 2.13 4.42 -22.89
CA ARG A 178 2.53 4.38 -24.31
C ARG A 178 1.30 4.46 -25.21
N GLU A 179 0.23 3.74 -24.88
CA GLU A 179 -1.02 3.81 -25.62
C GLU A 179 -1.70 5.17 -25.51
N GLU A 180 -1.74 5.79 -24.33
CA GLU A 180 -2.30 7.13 -24.12
C GLU A 180 -1.52 8.16 -24.93
N LYS A 181 -0.18 8.08 -24.93
CA LYS A 181 0.67 8.93 -25.78
C LYS A 181 0.44 8.66 -27.28
N ALA A 182 0.25 7.41 -27.69
CA ALA A 182 -0.05 7.08 -29.08
C ALA A 182 -1.42 7.61 -29.52
N LYS A 183 -2.44 7.51 -28.65
CA LYS A 183 -3.78 8.09 -28.88
C LYS A 183 -3.71 9.61 -29.02
N ARG A 184 -3.03 10.31 -28.11
CA ARG A 184 -2.82 11.78 -28.19
C ARG A 184 -2.09 12.21 -29.46
N ARG A 185 -1.11 11.43 -29.94
CA ARG A 185 -0.41 11.74 -31.20
C ARG A 185 -1.29 11.55 -32.44
N ARG A 186 -2.25 10.61 -32.40
CA ARG A 186 -3.22 10.40 -33.50
C ARG A 186 -4.31 11.47 -33.54
N SER A 187 -4.73 12.00 -32.39
CA SER A 187 -5.73 13.07 -32.31
C SER A 187 -5.17 14.48 -32.49
N ALA A 188 -3.84 14.64 -32.45
CA ALA A 188 -3.16 15.92 -32.71
C ALA A 188 -2.74 16.12 -34.18
N SER A 189 -3.12 15.24 -35.10
CA SER A 189 -2.94 15.45 -36.53
C SER A 189 -4.17 16.18 -37.10
N PRO A 190 -4.07 17.45 -37.52
CA PRO A 190 -5.14 18.12 -38.24
C PRO A 190 -5.24 17.55 -39.67
N GLN A 191 -6.46 17.42 -40.17
CA GLN A 191 -6.72 17.47 -41.62
C GLN A 191 -6.61 18.92 -42.11
#